data_AF-A0A5C7FDT0-F1
#
_entry.id   AF-A0A5C7FDT0-F1
#
_cell.length_a   1.000
_cell.length_b   1.000
_cell.length_c   1.000
_cell.angle_alpha   90.00
_cell.angle_beta   90.00
_cell.angle_gamma   90.00
#
_symmetry.space_group_name_H-M   'P 1'
#
loop_
_entity.id
_entity.type
_entity.pdbx_description
1 polymer ?
#
loop_
_entity_poly.entity_id
_entity_poly.type
_entity_poly.pdbx_seq_one_letter_code
_entity_poly.pdbx_strand_id
1 'polypeptide(L)'
;MFKETPILLKTSNQRLKTNFDSCLSLTRQLINKQISEKEFSEYFHFNNIASGFEYDNVILGISDSLSEMPKSYQIFYDFVYKGDTISSFRSDFDANIKIIDYRKFHLLAFRKFIDKDLLITKTKATEIALNNGMKEKDLDLILNCTTDKFYWKCENKCDNCLYLEIDAKTGNIIGRGKVVNRY
;
A
#
# COMPACT_ATOMS: atom_id res chain seq x y z
N MET A 1 -18.85 -10.36 -12.22
CA MET A 1 -17.43 -10.51 -12.60
C MET A 1 -16.98 -9.15 -13.12
N PHE A 2 -16.33 -8.33 -12.29
CA PHE A 2 -15.78 -7.06 -12.76
C PHE A 2 -14.63 -7.40 -13.71
N LYS A 3 -14.76 -7.05 -14.99
CA LYS A 3 -13.65 -7.13 -15.94
C LYS A 3 -12.72 -5.98 -15.62
N GLU A 4 -11.62 -6.27 -14.93
CA GLU A 4 -10.52 -5.32 -14.83
C GLU A 4 -10.06 -4.97 -16.25
N THR A 5 -9.94 -3.68 -16.54
CA THR A 5 -9.39 -3.21 -17.80
C THR A 5 -7.94 -3.71 -17.91
N PRO A 6 -7.54 -4.36 -19.02
CA PRO A 6 -6.18 -4.82 -19.20
C PRO A 6 -5.18 -3.66 -19.04
N ILE A 7 -4.11 -3.88 -18.28
CA ILE A 7 -3.04 -2.89 -18.12
C ILE A 7 -2.15 -2.94 -19.36
N LEU A 8 -2.10 -1.85 -20.12
CA LEU A 8 -1.37 -1.78 -21.39
C LEU A 8 -0.01 -1.10 -21.21
N LEU A 9 1.07 -1.88 -21.29
CA LEU A 9 2.43 -1.35 -21.29
C LEU A 9 2.82 -0.76 -22.65
N LYS A 10 3.48 0.40 -22.65
CA LYS A 10 4.07 0.99 -23.87
C LYS A 10 5.39 0.33 -24.21
N THR A 11 5.31 -0.87 -24.78
CA THR A 11 6.48 -1.62 -25.24
C THR A 11 6.13 -2.53 -26.42
N SER A 12 7.11 -2.76 -27.29
CA SER A 12 7.07 -3.82 -28.31
C SER A 12 7.60 -5.16 -27.79
N ASN A 13 8.25 -5.18 -26.62
CA ASN A 13 8.83 -6.38 -26.03
C ASN A 13 7.74 -7.27 -25.43
N GLN A 14 7.40 -8.35 -26.13
CA GLN A 14 6.35 -9.28 -25.70
C GLN A 14 6.71 -10.04 -24.42
N ARG A 15 8.00 -10.37 -24.23
CA ARG A 15 8.46 -11.04 -23.01
C ARG A 15 8.26 -10.16 -21.78
N LEU A 16 8.51 -8.85 -21.90
CA LEU A 16 8.27 -7.90 -20.82
C LEU A 16 6.78 -7.89 -20.42
N LYS A 17 5.86 -7.83 -21.41
CA LYS A 17 4.41 -7.90 -21.15
C LYS A 17 4.02 -9.18 -20.44
N THR A 18 4.44 -10.34 -20.95
CA THR A 18 4.15 -11.64 -20.33
C THR A 18 4.71 -11.74 -18.91
N ASN A 19 5.92 -11.25 -18.67
CA ASN A 19 6.51 -11.23 -17.32
C ASN A 19 5.70 -10.34 -16.38
N PHE A 20 5.30 -9.14 -16.84
CA PHE A 20 4.49 -8.23 -16.05
C PHE A 20 3.11 -8.82 -15.72
N ASP A 21 2.42 -9.40 -16.70
CA ASP A 21 1.13 -10.11 -16.49
C ASP A 21 1.28 -11.27 -15.50
N SER A 22 2.41 -11.98 -15.55
CA SER A 22 2.74 -13.03 -14.59
C SER A 22 2.94 -12.46 -13.18
N CYS A 23 3.62 -11.32 -13.04
CA CYS A 23 3.77 -10.64 -11.75
C CYS A 23 2.42 -10.19 -11.18
N LEU A 24 1.52 -9.65 -12.02
CA LEU A 24 0.16 -9.29 -11.61
C LEU A 24 -0.62 -10.52 -11.10
N SER A 25 -0.59 -11.62 -11.87
CA SER A 25 -1.25 -12.88 -11.51
C SER A 25 -0.72 -13.45 -10.19
N LEU A 26 0.61 -13.47 -10.01
CA LEU A 26 1.25 -13.93 -8.77
C LEU A 26 0.92 -13.04 -7.59
N THR A 27 0.88 -11.72 -7.78
CA THR A 27 0.49 -10.75 -6.75
C THR A 27 -0.94 -11.03 -6.27
N ARG A 28 -1.87 -11.24 -7.20
CA ARG A 28 -3.25 -11.62 -6.88
C ARG A 28 -3.31 -12.94 -6.11
N GLN A 29 -2.54 -13.96 -6.53
CA GLN A 29 -2.45 -15.23 -5.79
C GLN A 29 -1.93 -15.04 -4.37
N LEU A 30 -0.96 -14.14 -4.15
CA LEU A 30 -0.47 -13.82 -2.81
C LEU A 30 -1.55 -13.19 -1.92
N ILE A 31 -2.29 -12.22 -2.45
CA ILE A 31 -3.41 -11.58 -1.74
C ILE A 31 -4.50 -12.61 -1.44
N ASN A 32 -4.78 -13.49 -2.40
CA ASN A 32 -5.85 -14.48 -2.29
C ASN A 32 -5.58 -15.62 -1.30
N LYS A 33 -4.39 -15.66 -0.69
CA LYS A 33 -4.11 -16.54 0.46
C LYS A 33 -4.90 -16.17 1.71
N GLN A 34 -5.36 -14.92 1.83
CA GLN A 34 -6.11 -14.44 3.01
C GLN A 34 -7.41 -13.71 2.64
N ILE A 35 -7.54 -13.28 1.40
CA ILE A 35 -8.68 -12.52 0.89
C ILE A 35 -9.37 -13.35 -0.19
N SER A 36 -10.69 -13.44 -0.19
CA SER A 36 -11.40 -14.15 -1.27
C SER A 36 -11.37 -13.34 -2.59
N GLU A 37 -11.57 -14.01 -3.73
CA GLU A 37 -11.65 -13.33 -5.04
C GLU A 37 -12.73 -12.24 -5.08
N LYS A 38 -13.85 -12.45 -4.38
CA LYS A 38 -14.92 -11.46 -4.29
C LYS A 38 -14.44 -10.20 -3.54
N GLU A 39 -13.79 -10.41 -2.39
CA GLU A 39 -13.26 -9.32 -1.56
C GLU A 39 -12.08 -8.62 -2.26
N PHE A 40 -11.26 -9.35 -3.02
CA PHE A 40 -10.21 -8.76 -3.85
C PHE A 40 -10.80 -7.73 -4.82
N SER A 41 -11.81 -8.13 -5.61
CA SER A 41 -12.48 -7.22 -6.55
C SER A 41 -13.24 -6.08 -5.87
N GLU A 42 -13.61 -6.22 -4.60
CA GLU A 42 -14.32 -5.19 -3.84
C GLU A 42 -13.37 -4.14 -3.24
N TYR A 43 -12.21 -4.58 -2.75
CA TYR A 43 -11.35 -3.73 -1.91
C TYR A 43 -9.97 -3.43 -2.50
N PHE A 44 -9.50 -4.17 -3.51
CA PHE A 44 -8.14 -4.00 -4.04
C PHE A 44 -8.17 -3.36 -5.41
N HIS A 45 -7.52 -2.20 -5.53
CA HIS A 45 -7.40 -1.48 -6.79
C HIS A 45 -5.95 -1.43 -7.23
N PHE A 46 -5.69 -1.80 -8.48
CA PHE A 46 -4.33 -1.73 -9.02
C PHE A 46 -3.82 -0.28 -9.03
N ASN A 47 -2.65 -0.05 -8.43
CA ASN A 47 -2.05 1.28 -8.36
C ASN A 47 -1.05 1.45 -9.51
N ASN A 48 -1.50 2.12 -10.57
CA ASN A 48 -0.71 2.33 -11.78
C ASN A 48 0.41 3.37 -11.64
N ILE A 49 0.35 4.23 -10.62
CA ILE A 49 1.35 5.28 -10.35
C ILE A 49 2.52 4.69 -9.56
N ALA A 50 2.23 3.86 -8.55
CA ALA A 50 3.24 3.25 -7.69
C ALA A 50 3.88 2.01 -8.31
N SER A 51 3.14 1.28 -9.15
CA SER A 51 3.67 0.11 -9.84
C SER A 51 4.65 0.50 -10.95
N GLY A 52 5.72 -0.26 -11.10
CA GLY A 52 6.78 0.10 -12.03
C GLY A 52 7.88 -0.93 -12.17
N PHE A 53 8.98 -0.48 -12.76
CA PHE A 53 10.09 -1.29 -13.25
C PHE A 53 11.41 -0.66 -12.83
N GLU A 54 12.26 -1.46 -12.19
CA GLU A 54 13.57 -1.00 -11.75
C GLU A 54 14.65 -1.37 -12.79
N TYR A 55 15.45 -0.37 -13.15
CA TYR A 55 16.64 -0.49 -13.98
C TYR A 55 17.85 0.05 -13.22
N ASP A 56 19.05 -0.09 -13.78
CA ASP A 56 20.32 0.24 -13.11
C ASP A 56 20.38 1.63 -12.49
N ASN A 57 19.79 2.62 -13.15
CA ASN A 57 19.89 4.03 -12.74
C ASN A 57 18.53 4.74 -12.70
N VAL A 58 17.43 4.02 -12.91
CA VAL A 58 16.10 4.64 -13.05
C VAL A 58 14.99 3.67 -12.67
N ILE A 59 13.92 4.22 -12.12
CA ILE A 59 12.63 3.53 -11.96
C ILE A 59 11.67 4.14 -12.98
N LEU A 60 11.11 3.29 -13.84
CA LEU A 60 10.12 3.67 -14.83
C LEU A 60 8.74 3.17 -14.41
N GLY A 61 7.71 3.99 -14.67
CA GLY A 61 6.33 3.66 -14.43
C GLY A 61 5.67 2.92 -15.60
N ILE A 62 4.43 2.52 -15.39
CA ILE A 62 3.61 1.79 -16.39
C ILE A 62 3.34 2.60 -17.66
N SER A 63 3.26 3.92 -17.53
CA SER A 63 2.99 4.83 -18.64
C SER A 63 4.21 5.15 -19.49
N ASP A 64 5.41 4.74 -19.08
CA ASP A 64 6.67 5.02 -19.76
C ASP A 64 6.92 4.05 -20.91
N SER A 65 7.72 4.49 -21.88
CA SER A 65 8.15 3.65 -22.98
C SER A 65 9.28 2.73 -22.51
N LEU A 66 9.07 1.41 -22.60
CA LEU A 66 10.02 0.40 -22.11
C LEU A 66 10.65 -0.34 -23.29
N SER A 67 11.96 -0.22 -23.47
CA SER A 67 12.71 -0.90 -24.54
C SER A 67 13.40 -2.18 -24.09
N GLU A 68 13.75 -2.27 -22.82
CA GLU A 68 14.61 -3.32 -22.26
C GLU A 68 13.94 -4.05 -21.10
N MET A 69 14.45 -5.25 -20.80
CA MET A 69 13.99 -6.02 -19.63
C MET A 69 14.49 -5.33 -18.34
N PRO A 70 13.62 -5.13 -17.33
CA PRO A 70 14.02 -4.55 -16.06
C PRO A 70 14.78 -5.55 -15.19
N LYS A 71 15.48 -5.04 -14.18
CA LYS A 71 16.09 -5.84 -13.10
C LYS A 71 15.06 -6.38 -12.13
N SER A 72 14.03 -5.57 -11.84
CA SER A 72 12.95 -5.95 -10.93
C SER A 72 11.61 -5.34 -11.36
N TYR A 73 10.53 -5.95 -10.90
CA TYR A 73 9.16 -5.48 -11.06
C TYR A 73 8.59 -5.16 -9.68
N GLN A 74 7.92 -4.02 -9.54
CA GLN A 74 7.23 -3.64 -8.31
C GLN A 74 5.74 -3.50 -8.59
N ILE A 75 4.93 -4.35 -7.94
CA ILE A 75 3.48 -4.40 -8.14
C ILE A 75 2.78 -3.91 -6.88
N PHE A 76 1.88 -2.93 -7.05
CA PHE A 76 1.10 -2.33 -5.97
C PHE A 76 -0.40 -2.46 -6.20
N TYR A 77 -1.12 -2.85 -5.15
CA TYR A 77 -2.57 -2.77 -5.07
C TYR A 77 -2.97 -1.96 -3.84
N ASP A 78 -3.72 -0.88 -4.04
CA ASP A 78 -4.31 -0.10 -2.96
C ASP A 78 -5.46 -0.87 -2.33
N PHE A 79 -5.44 -1.00 -1.01
CA PHE A 79 -6.58 -1.51 -0.23
C PHE A 79 -7.49 -0.35 0.14
N VAL A 80 -8.64 -0.29 -0.50
CA VAL A 80 -9.69 0.72 -0.33
C VAL A 80 -10.79 0.14 0.56
N TYR A 81 -11.08 0.79 1.67
CA TYR A 81 -12.12 0.36 2.60
C TYR A 81 -12.98 1.55 3.01
N LYS A 82 -14.30 1.44 2.79
CA LYS A 82 -15.29 2.52 3.02
C LYS A 82 -14.93 3.84 2.31
N GLY A 83 -14.34 3.75 1.13
CA GLY A 83 -13.92 4.92 0.33
C GLY A 83 -12.53 5.47 0.68
N ASP A 84 -11.89 4.97 1.74
CA ASP A 84 -10.53 5.38 2.11
C ASP A 84 -9.49 4.39 1.60
N THR A 85 -8.42 4.90 0.99
CA THR A 85 -7.19 4.12 0.81
C THR A 85 -6.48 3.97 2.15
N ILE A 86 -6.49 2.75 2.69
CA ILE A 86 -5.91 2.44 4.01
C ILE A 86 -4.39 2.29 3.91
N SER A 87 -3.92 1.47 2.97
CA SER A 87 -2.51 1.23 2.63
C SER A 87 -2.45 0.46 1.30
N SER A 88 -1.25 0.20 0.79
CA SER A 88 -1.05 -0.58 -0.44
C SER A 88 -0.33 -1.88 -0.13
N PHE A 89 -0.84 -3.00 -0.68
CA PHE A 89 -0.08 -4.23 -0.80
C PHE A 89 1.04 -4.01 -1.84
N ARG A 90 2.26 -4.42 -1.50
CA ARG A 90 3.42 -4.40 -2.40
C ARG A 90 4.02 -5.80 -2.50
N SER A 91 4.34 -6.19 -3.71
CA SER A 91 5.17 -7.36 -4.01
C SER A 91 6.19 -7.03 -5.08
N ASP A 92 7.43 -7.43 -4.82
CA ASP A 92 8.57 -7.21 -5.69
C ASP A 92 9.06 -8.53 -6.29
N PHE A 93 9.41 -8.51 -7.57
CA PHE A 93 9.86 -9.67 -8.32
C PHE A 93 11.19 -9.36 -9.01
N ASP A 94 12.09 -10.34 -9.10
CA ASP A 94 13.30 -10.20 -9.90
C ASP A 94 13.00 -10.35 -11.41
N ALA A 95 14.03 -10.17 -12.24
CA ALA A 95 13.93 -10.32 -13.70
C ALA A 95 13.45 -11.72 -14.15
N ASN A 96 13.54 -12.74 -13.29
CA ASN A 96 13.08 -14.11 -13.53
C ASN A 96 11.70 -14.38 -12.90
N ILE A 97 11.01 -13.34 -12.43
CA ILE A 97 9.67 -13.42 -11.80
C ILE A 97 9.69 -14.16 -10.46
N LYS A 98 10.86 -14.29 -9.82
CA LYS A 98 10.93 -14.81 -8.46
C LYS A 98 10.58 -13.69 -7.48
N ILE A 99 9.72 -14.00 -6.51
CA ILE A 99 9.37 -13.06 -5.43
C ILE A 99 10.64 -12.74 -4.62
N ILE A 100 10.99 -11.45 -4.55
CA ILE A 100 12.07 -10.92 -3.72
C ILE A 100 11.52 -10.63 -2.32
N ASP A 101 10.43 -9.86 -2.25
CA ASP A 101 9.78 -9.45 -1.01
C ASP A 101 8.28 -9.20 -1.25
N TYR A 102 7.47 -9.35 -0.20
CA TYR A 102 6.10 -8.88 -0.17
C TYR A 102 5.64 -8.61 1.26
N ARG A 103 4.81 -7.58 1.44
CA ARG A 103 4.43 -7.10 2.79
C ARG A 103 3.32 -7.93 3.43
N LYS A 104 3.65 -9.14 3.93
CA LYS A 104 2.71 -10.08 4.55
C LYS A 104 1.86 -9.48 5.68
N PHE A 105 2.41 -8.62 6.52
CA PHE A 105 1.69 -8.00 7.65
C PHE A 105 0.53 -7.10 7.21
N HIS A 106 0.60 -6.51 6.01
CA HIS A 106 -0.52 -5.75 5.46
C HIS A 106 -1.73 -6.64 5.16
N LEU A 107 -1.54 -7.87 4.67
CA LEU A 107 -2.66 -8.78 4.42
C LEU A 107 -3.44 -9.12 5.69
N LEU A 108 -2.73 -9.32 6.81
CA LEU A 108 -3.36 -9.54 8.10
C LEU A 108 -4.21 -8.32 8.52
N ALA A 109 -3.68 -7.11 8.36
CA ALA A 109 -4.42 -5.89 8.65
C ALA A 109 -5.66 -5.75 7.74
N PHE A 110 -5.53 -6.01 6.44
CA PHE A 110 -6.63 -5.93 5.48
C PHE A 110 -7.75 -6.92 5.82
N ARG A 111 -7.39 -8.17 6.12
CA ARG A 111 -8.35 -9.19 6.60
C ARG A 111 -9.12 -8.68 7.82
N LYS A 112 -8.41 -8.10 8.80
CA LYS A 112 -9.04 -7.52 10.00
C LYS A 112 -9.97 -6.33 9.71
N PHE A 113 -9.67 -5.49 8.73
CA PHE A 113 -10.62 -4.45 8.29
C PHE A 113 -11.88 -5.05 7.66
N ILE A 114 -11.73 -6.06 6.80
CA ILE A 114 -12.86 -6.72 6.14
C ILE A 114 -13.74 -7.44 7.18
N ASP A 115 -13.11 -8.10 8.17
CA ASP A 115 -13.79 -8.75 9.30
C ASP A 115 -14.38 -7.75 10.32
N LYS A 116 -14.14 -6.44 10.12
CA LYS A 116 -14.57 -5.35 11.02
C LYS A 116 -13.93 -5.41 12.42
N ASP A 117 -12.80 -6.10 12.54
CA ASP A 117 -11.93 -6.07 13.72
C ASP A 117 -11.19 -4.73 13.85
N LEU A 118 -10.84 -4.13 12.71
CA LEU A 118 -10.30 -2.77 12.61
C LEU A 118 -11.36 -1.88 11.98
N LEU A 119 -11.60 -0.71 12.59
CA LEU A 119 -12.74 0.15 12.24
C LEU A 119 -12.32 1.55 11.85
N ILE A 120 -11.16 2.00 12.32
CA ILE A 120 -10.67 3.36 12.12
C ILE A 120 -9.98 3.43 10.77
N THR A 121 -10.59 4.16 9.84
CA THR A 121 -10.04 4.42 8.52
C THR A 121 -9.07 5.62 8.55
N LYS A 122 -8.42 5.91 7.42
CA LYS A 122 -7.48 7.04 7.33
C LYS A 122 -8.19 8.37 7.59
N THR A 123 -9.35 8.60 6.98
CA THR A 123 -10.17 9.81 7.19
C THR A 123 -10.56 9.93 8.66
N LYS A 124 -10.98 8.82 9.30
CA LYS A 124 -11.36 8.87 10.72
C LYS A 124 -10.17 9.15 11.64
N ALA A 125 -9.01 8.57 11.36
CA ALA A 125 -7.78 8.85 12.08
C ALA A 125 -7.35 10.32 11.92
N THR A 126 -7.49 10.90 10.73
CA THR A 126 -7.26 12.32 10.49
C THR A 126 -8.16 13.19 11.37
N GLU A 127 -9.46 12.93 11.41
CA GLU A 127 -10.39 13.67 12.29
C GLU A 127 -9.95 13.63 13.75
N ILE A 128 -9.60 12.44 14.26
CA ILE A 128 -9.13 12.26 15.63
C ILE A 128 -7.83 13.04 15.86
N ALA A 129 -6.88 12.97 14.93
CA ALA A 129 -5.62 13.69 15.02
C ALA A 129 -5.80 15.21 15.09
N LEU A 130 -6.63 15.78 14.20
CA LEU A 130 -6.93 17.22 14.17
C LEU A 130 -7.62 17.67 15.45
N ASN A 131 -8.59 16.89 15.95
CA ASN A 131 -9.27 17.15 17.22
C ASN A 131 -8.32 17.10 18.44
N ASN A 132 -7.12 16.53 18.27
CA ASN A 132 -6.09 16.43 19.31
C ASN A 132 -4.90 17.38 19.07
N GLY A 133 -5.12 18.43 18.28
CA GLY A 133 -4.17 19.54 18.12
C GLY A 133 -3.09 19.31 17.07
N MET A 134 -3.23 18.29 16.23
CA MET A 134 -2.42 18.19 15.01
C MET A 134 -2.89 19.21 13.98
N LYS A 135 -1.98 19.65 13.12
CA LYS A 135 -2.30 20.61 12.05
C LYS A 135 -2.56 19.84 10.77
N GLU A 136 -3.55 20.22 9.99
CA GLU A 136 -3.85 19.58 8.69
C GLU A 136 -2.68 19.72 7.70
N LYS A 137 -2.09 20.91 7.67
CA LYS A 137 -0.89 21.15 6.87
C LYS A 137 0.23 20.23 7.33
N ASP A 138 0.82 19.51 6.37
CA ASP A 138 1.94 18.59 6.56
C ASP A 138 1.63 17.38 7.46
N LEU A 139 0.35 17.04 7.67
CA LEU A 139 -0.07 15.84 8.38
C LEU A 139 0.12 14.60 7.51
N ASP A 140 1.02 13.73 7.93
CA ASP A 140 1.20 12.41 7.35
C ASP A 140 0.54 11.36 8.25
N LEU A 141 -0.13 10.40 7.63
CA LEU A 141 -0.75 9.27 8.33
C LEU A 141 -0.31 7.98 7.68
N ILE A 142 0.31 7.12 8.49
CA ILE A 142 0.78 5.80 8.08
C ILE A 142 0.14 4.78 9.00
N LEU A 143 -0.51 3.77 8.42
CA LEU A 143 -0.94 2.61 9.16
C LEU A 143 0.28 1.75 9.50
N ASN A 144 0.60 1.64 10.79
CA ASN A 144 1.57 0.69 11.29
C ASN A 144 0.88 -0.61 11.68
N CYS A 145 1.42 -1.72 11.16
CA CYS A 145 0.89 -3.06 11.36
C CYS A 145 2.03 -4.00 11.78
N THR A 146 1.91 -4.56 12.98
CA THR A 146 2.69 -5.73 13.41
C THR A 146 1.75 -6.94 13.55
N THR A 147 2.26 -8.06 14.06
CA THR A 147 1.44 -9.25 14.34
C THR A 147 0.31 -8.97 15.34
N ASP A 148 0.54 -8.06 16.28
CA ASP A 148 -0.28 -7.82 17.47
C ASP A 148 -0.80 -6.37 17.61
N LYS A 149 -0.20 -5.40 16.89
CA LYS A 149 -0.55 -3.98 16.99
C LYS A 149 -0.91 -3.39 15.63
N PHE A 150 -2.02 -2.65 15.61
CA PHE A 150 -2.52 -1.96 14.43
C PHE A 150 -2.91 -0.55 14.85
N TYR A 151 -2.19 0.44 14.34
CA TYR A 151 -2.44 1.83 14.73
C TYR A 151 -2.06 2.79 13.61
N TRP A 152 -2.74 3.92 13.57
CA TRP A 152 -2.40 5.05 12.73
C TRP A 152 -1.34 5.89 13.44
N LYS A 153 -0.15 5.97 12.84
CA LYS A 153 0.86 6.95 13.23
C LYS A 153 0.59 8.23 12.46
N CYS A 154 0.29 9.29 13.19
CA CYS A 154 -0.03 10.61 12.67
C CYS A 154 1.11 11.56 13.03
N GLU A 155 1.75 12.19 12.04
CA GLU A 155 2.91 13.06 12.24
C GLU A 155 2.81 14.33 11.42
N ASN A 156 3.10 15.49 12.02
CA ASN A 156 3.38 16.69 11.25
C ASN A 156 4.86 16.72 10.86
N LYS A 157 5.19 16.96 9.59
CA LYS A 157 6.59 17.01 9.08
C LYS A 157 7.36 18.26 9.55
N CYS A 158 7.61 18.37 10.85
CA CYS A 158 8.40 19.44 11.45
C CYS A 158 9.07 19.00 12.77
N ASP A 159 10.19 19.65 13.10
CA ASP A 159 10.88 19.38 14.36
C ASP A 159 10.05 19.76 15.58
N ASN A 160 10.12 18.91 16.60
CA ASN A 160 9.38 19.04 17.85
C ASN A 160 7.86 19.09 17.68
N CYS A 161 7.35 18.76 16.49
CA CYS A 161 5.93 18.67 16.24
C CYS A 161 5.34 17.43 16.87
N LEU A 162 4.05 17.52 17.20
CA LEU A 162 3.34 16.43 17.84
C LEU A 162 3.29 15.21 16.91
N TYR A 163 3.46 14.03 17.48
CA TYR A 163 2.96 12.80 16.86
C TYR A 163 1.92 12.14 17.75
N LEU A 164 0.99 11.42 17.13
CA LEU A 164 -0.03 10.62 17.78
C LEU A 164 -0.02 9.19 17.21
N GLU A 165 -0.27 8.23 18.07
CA GLU A 165 -0.59 6.86 17.70
C GLU A 165 -2.04 6.59 18.09
N ILE A 166 -2.87 6.29 17.08
CA ILE A 166 -4.31 6.08 17.24
C ILE A 166 -4.60 4.61 16.96
N ASP A 167 -5.12 3.89 17.95
CA ASP A 167 -5.47 2.48 17.82
C ASP A 167 -6.48 2.26 16.68
N ALA A 168 -6.16 1.40 15.72
CA ALA A 168 -6.95 1.23 14.50
C ALA A 168 -8.29 0.49 14.73
N LYS A 169 -8.49 -0.11 15.91
CA LYS A 169 -9.74 -0.76 16.30
C LYS A 169 -10.70 0.21 17.00
N THR A 170 -10.20 0.97 17.95
CA THR A 170 -11.00 1.75 18.91
C THR A 170 -10.99 3.25 18.63
N GLY A 171 -9.96 3.76 17.97
CA GLY A 171 -9.74 5.20 17.78
C GLY A 171 -9.17 5.90 19.02
N ASN A 172 -8.83 5.15 20.07
CA ASN A 172 -8.20 5.71 21.25
C ASN A 172 -6.75 6.10 20.95
N ILE A 173 -6.28 7.19 21.55
CA ILE A 173 -4.86 7.55 21.52
C ILE A 173 -4.11 6.62 22.46
N ILE A 174 -3.17 5.87 21.92
CA ILE A 174 -2.34 4.90 22.64
C ILE A 174 -0.88 5.34 22.76
N GLY A 175 -0.48 6.36 21.99
CA GLY A 175 0.86 6.93 22.01
C GLY A 175 0.84 8.41 21.65
N ARG A 176 1.74 9.18 22.27
CA ARG A 176 1.91 10.62 22.03
C ARG A 176 3.35 11.02 22.29
N GLY A 177 3.90 11.90 21.45
CA GLY A 177 5.20 12.49 21.72
C GLY A 177 5.53 13.61 20.74
N LYS A 178 6.83 13.86 20.57
CA LYS A 178 7.34 14.84 19.61
C LYS A 178 8.25 14.17 18.59
N VAL A 179 8.13 14.58 17.34
CA VAL A 179 9.06 14.22 16.28
C VAL A 179 10.41 14.87 16.59
N VAL A 180 11.47 14.07 16.58
CA VAL A 180 12.85 14.54 16.73
C VAL A 180 13.56 14.16 15.43
N ASN A 181 13.74 15.10 14.50
CA ASN A 181 14.61 14.80 13.36
C ASN A 181 16.05 14.83 13.87
N ARG A 182 16.68 13.66 13.88
CA ARG A 182 18.14 13.59 14.02
C ARG A 182 18.69 13.92 12.63
N TYR A 183 19.04 15.19 12.42
CA TYR A 183 19.91 15.60 11.32
C TYR A 183 21.26 14.92 11.46
#